data_AF-A0AAJ1ZVA5-F1
#
_entry.id   AF-A0AAJ1ZVA5-F1
#
_cell.length_a   1.000
_cell.length_b   1.000
_cell.length_c   1.000
_cell.angle_alpha   90.00
_cell.angle_beta   90.00
_cell.angle_gamma   90.00
#
_symmetry.space_group_name_H-M   'P 1'
#
loop_
_entity.id
_entity.type
_entity.pdbx_description
1 polymer ?
#
loop_
_entity_poly.entity_id
_entity_poly.type
_entity_poly.pdbx_seq_one_letter_code
_entity_poly.pdbx_strand_id
1 'polypeptide(L)' 'MPTETYVRNGHTVNITVDPDPTGQCTWSYTIDADGFTEMRDRPLESFEAAIEAAKTHANAKADATPPDR' A
#
# COMPACT_ATOMS: atom_id res chain seq x y z
N MET A 1 -4.77 -1.70 12.96
CA MET A 1 -4.11 -1.41 11.67
C MET A 1 -2.98 -2.40 11.45
N PRO A 2 -3.23 -3.50 10.73
CA PRO A 2 -2.18 -4.31 10.13
C PRO A 2 -1.35 -3.48 9.13
N THR A 3 -0.04 -3.54 9.28
CA THR A 3 0.94 -2.87 8.43
C THR A 3 1.93 -3.88 7.89
N GLU A 4 2.32 -3.73 6.62
CA GLU A 4 3.35 -4.55 5.99
C GLU A 4 4.40 -3.66 5.32
N THR A 5 5.67 -3.89 5.63
CA THR A 5 6.77 -3.11 5.08
C THR A 5 7.72 -4.02 4.33
N TYR A 6 8.09 -3.65 3.11
CA TYR A 6 9.03 -4.41 2.29
C TYR A 6 9.79 -3.50 1.32
N VAL A 7 10.90 -4.00 0.76
CA VAL A 7 11.70 -3.26 -0.23
C VAL A 7 11.40 -3.78 -1.62
N ARG A 8 11.11 -2.88 -2.55
CA ARG A 8 10.85 -3.17 -3.97
C ARG A 8 11.62 -2.19 -4.84
N ASN A 9 12.45 -2.71 -5.75
CA ASN A 9 13.24 -1.90 -6.69
C ASN A 9 14.09 -0.79 -6.02
N GLY A 10 14.61 -1.06 -4.82
CA GLY A 10 15.37 -0.07 -4.03
C GLY A 10 14.50 0.89 -3.21
N HIS A 11 13.18 0.88 -3.39
CA HIS A 11 12.25 1.71 -2.65
C HIS A 11 11.66 0.98 -1.43
N THR A 12 11.51 1.68 -0.32
CA THR A 12 10.83 1.14 0.87
C THR A 12 9.33 1.35 0.74
N VAL A 13 8.58 0.26 0.61
CA VAL A 13 7.12 0.28 0.55
C VAL A 13 6.54 -0.04 1.93
N ASN A 14 5.66 0.82 2.42
CA ASN A 14 4.91 0.61 3.65
C ASN A 14 3.41 0.60 3.37
N ILE A 15 2.77 -0.55 3.49
CA ILE A 15 1.33 -0.73 3.33
C ILE A 15 0.67 -0.67 4.70
N THR A 16 -0.44 0.05 4.78
CA THR A 16 -1.32 0.11 5.95
C THR A 16 -2.73 -0.21 5.50
N VAL A 17 -3.36 -1.18 6.17
CA VAL A 17 -4.76 -1.52 5.92
C VAL A 17 -5.56 -1.21 7.18
N ASP A 18 -6.66 -0.49 6.98
CA ASP A 18 -7.57 -0.08 8.04
C ASP A 18 -8.94 -0.76 7.84
N PRO A 19 -9.25 -1.78 8.66
CA PRO A 19 -10.56 -2.40 8.68
C PRO A 19 -11.55 -1.54 9.45
N ASP A 20 -12.64 -1.17 8.79
CA ASP A 20 -13.77 -0.45 9.37
C ASP A 20 -14.74 -1.43 10.09
N PRO A 21 -15.45 -1.00 11.15
CA PRO A 21 -16.45 -1.79 11.86
C PRO A 21 -17.58 -2.39 10.99
N THR A 22 -17.81 -1.88 9.77
CA THR A 22 -18.74 -2.45 8.79
C THR A 22 -18.21 -3.72 8.10
N GLY A 23 -16.97 -4.12 8.39
CA GLY A 23 -16.29 -5.25 7.76
C GLY A 23 -15.56 -4.90 6.47
N GLN A 24 -15.61 -3.63 6.05
CA GLN A 24 -14.89 -3.16 4.87
C GLN A 24 -13.47 -2.74 5.23
N CYS A 25 -12.52 -2.94 4.32
CA CYS A 25 -11.10 -2.66 4.55
C CYS A 25 -10.62 -1.60 3.56
N THR A 26 -10.14 -0.48 4.07
CA THR A 26 -9.41 0.50 3.27
C THR A 26 -7.92 0.20 3.33
N TRP A 27 -7.18 0.65 2.31
CA TRP A 27 -5.74 0.52 2.31
C TRP A 27 -5.07 1.79 1.84
N SER A 28 -3.86 1.99 2.34
CA SER A 28 -2.94 3.03 1.96
C SER A 28 -1.54 2.46 1.84
N TYR A 29 -0.71 3.05 1.00
CA TYR A 29 0.70 2.72 0.96
C TYR A 29 1.56 3.97 0.84
N THR A 30 2.77 3.88 1.37
CA THR A 30 3.80 4.91 1.30
C THR A 30 5.04 4.33 0.65
N ILE A 31 5.69 5.10 -0.24
CA ILE A 31 6.97 4.76 -0.85
C ILE A 31 8.02 5.75 -0.35
N ASP A 32 9.13 5.22 0.17
CA ASP A 32 10.29 5.93 0.75
C ASP A 32 9.97 6.85 1.93
N ALA A 33 8.84 6.62 2.60
CA ALA A 33 8.29 7.37 3.74
C ALA A 33 7.98 8.87 3.48
N ASP A 34 8.76 9.55 2.64
CA ASP A 34 8.67 10.97 2.31
C ASP A 34 8.25 11.23 0.84
N GLY A 35 8.29 10.20 -0.02
CA GLY A 35 8.17 10.39 -1.47
C GLY A 35 6.74 10.36 -2.00
N PHE A 36 5.92 9.39 -1.59
CA PHE A 36 4.59 9.19 -2.17
C PHE A 36 3.66 8.39 -1.25
N THR A 37 2.52 8.98 -0.88
CA THR A 37 1.43 8.29 -0.17
C THR A 37 0.21 8.22 -1.08
N GLU A 38 -0.33 7.03 -1.29
CA GLU A 38 -1.60 6.83 -1.99
C GLU A 38 -2.57 6.04 -1.13
N MET A 39 -3.84 6.44 -1.17
CA MET A 39 -4.91 5.80 -0.42
C MET A 39 -6.04 5.42 -1.36
N ARG A 40 -6.64 4.27 -1.11
CA ARG A 40 -7.82 3.80 -1.84
C ARG A 40 -9.08 4.29 -1.13
N ASP A 41 -9.80 5.19 -1.79
CA ASP A 41 -11.06 5.75 -1.28
C ASP A 41 -12.21 4.73 -1.28
N ARG A 42 -12.13 3.68 -2.12
CA ARG A 42 -13.11 2.58 -2.14
C ARG A 42 -12.67 1.43 -1.25
N PRO A 43 -13.35 1.20 -0.12
CA PRO A 43 -13.05 0.07 0.75
C PRO A 43 -13.41 -1.26 0.08
N LEU A 44 -12.69 -2.31 0.47
CA LEU A 44 -12.83 -3.67 -0.06
C LEU A 44 -13.52 -4.58 0.96
N GLU A 45 -14.11 -5.67 0.48
CA GLU A 45 -14.90 -6.61 1.29
C GLU A 45 -14.08 -7.48 2.26
N SER A 46 -12.74 -7.52 2.10
CA SER A 46 -11.87 -8.31 2.98
C SER A 46 -10.48 -7.70 3.14
N PHE A 47 -9.85 -8.04 4.26
CA PHE A 47 -8.48 -7.65 4.57
C PHE A 47 -7.48 -8.20 3.55
N GLU A 48 -7.63 -9.47 3.14
CA GLU A 48 -6.75 -10.10 2.14
C GLU A 48 -6.86 -9.40 0.78
N ALA A 49 -8.07 -9.07 0.34
CA ALA A 49 -8.27 -8.32 -0.90
C ALA A 49 -7.64 -6.92 -0.82
N ALA A 50 -7.72 -6.26 0.35
CA ALA A 50 -7.09 -4.97 0.58
C ALA A 50 -5.57 -5.02 0.54
N ILE A 51 -4.95 -6.02 1.18
CA ILE A 51 -3.50 -6.25 1.13
C ILE A 51 -3.03 -6.51 -0.30
N GLU A 52 -3.67 -7.44 -1.02
CA GLU A 52 -3.25 -7.82 -2.37
C GLU A 52 -3.40 -6.65 -3.36
N ALA A 53 -4.48 -5.87 -3.23
CA ALA A 53 -4.68 -4.67 -4.04
C ALA A 53 -3.64 -3.59 -3.73
N ALA A 54 -3.36 -3.34 -2.45
CA ALA A 54 -2.35 -2.38 -2.03
C ALA A 54 -0.95 -2.78 -2.54
N LYS A 55 -0.57 -4.05 -2.39
CA LYS A 55 0.70 -4.61 -2.90
C LYS A 55 0.82 -4.42 -4.39
N THR A 56 -0.22 -4.77 -5.14
CA THR A 56 -0.22 -4.63 -6.60
C THR A 56 -0.01 -3.18 -7.02
N HIS A 57 -0.74 -2.24 -6.41
CA HIS A 57 -0.59 -0.81 -6.69
C HIS A 57 0.79 -0.28 -6.29
N ALA A 58 1.23 -0.57 -5.06
CA ALA A 58 2.51 -0.11 -4.55
C ALA A 58 3.70 -0.67 -5.34
N ASN A 59 3.63 -1.93 -5.75
CA ASN A 59 4.64 -2.55 -6.61
C ASN A 59 4.69 -1.91 -7.98
N ALA A 60 3.54 -1.71 -8.64
CA ALA A 60 3.49 -1.04 -9.93
C ALA A 60 4.05 0.39 -9.85
N LYS A 61 3.77 1.10 -8.75
CA LYS A 61 4.30 2.44 -8.52
C LYS A 61 5.80 2.42 -8.26
N ALA A 62 6.30 1.54 -7.37
CA ALA A 62 7.73 1.40 -7.08
C ALA A 62 8.54 0.93 -8.30
N ASP A 63 7.96 0.08 -9.17
CA ASP A 63 8.60 -0.35 -10.41
C ASP A 63 8.63 0.78 -11.46
N ALA A 64 7.66 1.72 -11.41
CA ALA A 64 7.61 2.89 -12.30
C ALA A 64 8.43 4.09 -11.79
N THR A 65 8.72 4.15 -10.48
CA THR A 65 9.61 5.15 -9.90
C THR A 65 11.06 4.75 -10.19
N PRO A 66 11.88 5.63 -10.77
CA PRO A 66 13.30 5.36 -10.90
C PRO A 66 13.96 5.36 -9.51
N PRO A 67 14.89 4.43 -9.24
CA PRO A 67 15.64 4.43 -7.98
C PRO A 67 16.40 5.76 -7.87
N ASP A 68 16.21 6.45 -6.73
CA ASP A 68 16.91 7.71 -6.46
C ASP A 68 18.42 7.39 -6.43
N ARG A 69 19.17 8.12 -7.26
CA ARG A 69 20.53 7.77 -7.70
C ARG A 69 21.60 8.29 -6.76
#